data_AF-H3C2M6-F1
#
_entry.id   AF-H3C2M6-F1
#
_cell.length_a   1.000
_cell.length_b   1.000
_cell.length_c   1.000
_cell.angle_alpha   90.00
_cell.angle_beta   90.00
_cell.angle_gamma   90.00
#
_symmetry.space_group_name_H-M   'P 1'
#
loop_
_entity.id
_entity.type
_entity.pdbx_description
1 polymer ?
#
loop_
_entity_poly.entity_id
_entity_poly.type
_entity_poly.pdbx_seq_one_letter_code
_entity_poly.pdbx_strand_id
1 'polypeptide(L)'
;TCYTLSNPRVFMESGLCEDPLPPMVGPCSPATTMFNKTTGAATGAVGVFTYDLFNADLNDYNHLLAIMFSVPFDRVLYSNW
;
A
#
# COMPACT_ATOMS: atom_id res chain seq x y z
N THR A 1 7.82 -14.23 14.71
CA THR A 1 8.62 -14.25 13.47
C THR A 1 8.74 -12.83 12.97
N CYS A 2 9.94 -12.42 12.57
CA CYS A 2 10.22 -11.07 12.07
C CYS A 2 10.32 -11.14 10.55
N TYR A 3 9.41 -10.47 9.84
CA TYR A 3 9.42 -10.44 8.39
C TYR A 3 9.99 -9.11 7.88
N THR A 4 10.78 -9.20 6.81
CA THR A 4 11.15 -8.04 6.00
C THR A 4 10.13 -7.92 4.88
N LEU A 5 9.52 -6.75 4.72
CA LEU A 5 8.64 -6.48 3.58
C LEU A 5 9.51 -6.27 2.34
N SER A 6 9.15 -6.89 1.23
CA SER A 6 9.93 -6.81 -0.02
C SER A 6 9.04 -6.85 -1.25
N ASN A 7 9.58 -6.47 -2.41
CA ASN A 7 8.89 -6.56 -3.71
C ASN A 7 7.50 -5.88 -3.71
N PRO A 8 7.42 -4.57 -3.41
CA PRO A 8 6.15 -3.88 -3.36
C PRO A 8 5.44 -3.90 -4.72
N ARG A 9 4.12 -4.06 -4.70
CA ARG A 9 3.26 -3.90 -5.89
C ARG A 9 2.08 -3.01 -5.55
N VAL A 10 1.62 -2.24 -6.52
CA VAL A 10 0.51 -1.29 -6.34
C VAL A 10 -0.52 -1.49 -7.42
N PHE A 11 -1.78 -1.49 -7.01
CA PHE A 11 -2.93 -1.35 -7.89
C PHE A 11 -3.78 -0.17 -7.39
N MET A 12 -4.02 0.79 -8.29
CA MET A 12 -4.88 1.94 -8.01
C MET A 12 -6.17 1.78 -8.80
N GLU A 13 -7.29 1.67 -8.11
CA GLU A 13 -8.62 1.75 -8.71
C GLU A 13 -8.99 3.22 -8.99
N SER A 14 -8.58 4.13 -8.10
CA SER A 14 -8.80 5.57 -8.25
C SER A 14 -7.64 6.37 -7.67
N GLY A 15 -7.25 7.46 -8.34
CA GLY A 15 -6.09 8.26 -7.95
C GLY A 15 -4.78 7.71 -8.49
N LEU A 16 -3.67 8.02 -7.82
CA LEU A 16 -2.32 7.59 -8.17
C LEU A 16 -1.44 7.37 -6.93
N CYS A 17 -0.37 6.60 -7.11
CA CYS A 17 0.76 6.54 -6.19
C CYS A 17 1.66 7.75 -6.46
N GLU A 18 1.74 8.69 -5.53
CA GLU A 18 2.56 9.89 -5.67
C GLU A 18 3.99 9.63 -5.19
N ASP A 19 4.14 8.97 -4.03
CA ASP A 19 5.43 8.49 -3.54
C ASP A 19 5.52 6.97 -3.64
N PRO A 20 6.48 6.41 -4.39
CA PRO A 20 6.59 4.96 -4.55
C PRO A 20 6.91 4.28 -3.22
N LEU A 21 6.44 3.03 -3.09
CA LEU A 21 6.69 2.25 -1.89
C LEU A 21 8.18 1.90 -1.75
N PRO A 22 8.73 1.95 -0.53
CA PRO A 22 10.08 1.49 -0.27
C PRO A 22 10.26 0.04 -0.73
N PRO A 23 11.33 -0.29 -1.48
CA PRO A 23 11.52 -1.62 -2.05
C PRO A 23 11.73 -2.70 -0.99
N MET A 24 12.23 -2.33 0.19
CA MET A 24 12.37 -3.20 1.36
C MET A 24 12.08 -2.43 2.66
N VAL A 25 11.44 -3.09 3.62
CA VAL A 25 11.20 -2.54 4.97
C VAL A 25 11.56 -3.60 6.00
N GLY A 26 12.56 -3.32 6.83
CA GLY A 26 13.01 -4.24 7.87
C GLY A 26 11.99 -4.41 9.01
N PRO A 27 12.13 -5.47 9.83
CA PRO A 27 11.30 -5.66 11.01
C PRO A 27 11.40 -4.46 11.97
N CYS A 28 10.27 -4.01 12.50
CA CYS A 28 10.18 -2.87 13.42
C CYS A 28 10.69 -1.52 12.84
N SER A 29 10.93 -1.43 11.54
CA SER A 29 11.30 -0.18 10.87
C SER A 29 10.06 0.54 10.33
N PRO A 30 9.93 1.86 10.51
CA PRO A 30 8.86 2.63 9.89
C PRO A 30 9.10 2.78 8.38
N ALA A 31 8.01 2.87 7.61
CA ALA A 31 8.01 3.17 6.19
C ALA A 31 6.81 4.07 5.85
N THR A 32 6.97 4.93 4.87
CA THR A 32 5.93 5.87 4.42
C THR A 32 5.80 5.84 2.90
N THR A 33 4.59 6.07 2.42
CA THR A 33 4.22 6.22 1.01
C THR A 33 3.00 7.13 0.94
N MET A 34 2.76 7.75 -0.21
CA MET A 34 1.67 8.69 -0.41
C MET A 34 0.87 8.31 -1.65
N PHE A 35 -0.45 8.24 -1.46
CA PHE A 35 -1.43 8.05 -2.51
C PHE A 35 -2.32 9.26 -2.57
N ASN A 36 -2.60 9.74 -3.77
CA ASN A 36 -3.34 10.97 -3.97
C ASN A 36 -4.44 10.80 -5.03
N LYS A 37 -5.47 11.63 -4.94
CA LYS A 37 -6.49 11.70 -5.99
C LYS A 37 -5.91 12.27 -7.26
N THR A 38 -6.54 11.98 -8.38
CA THR A 38 -6.20 12.62 -9.66
C THR A 38 -6.52 14.12 -9.59
N THR A 39 -5.52 14.97 -9.85
CA THR A 39 -5.69 16.43 -9.83
C THR A 39 -6.76 16.87 -10.83
N GLY A 40 -7.64 17.79 -10.43
CA GLY A 40 -8.72 18.31 -11.28
C GLY A 40 -9.94 17.39 -11.45
N ALA A 41 -9.91 16.16 -10.94
CA ALA A 41 -11.04 15.23 -11.03
C ALA A 41 -11.82 15.11 -9.72
N ALA A 42 -13.13 14.90 -9.78
CA ALA A 42 -13.99 14.59 -8.61
C ALA A 42 -13.86 13.11 -8.19
N THR A 43 -12.62 12.66 -7.98
CA THR A 43 -12.28 11.30 -7.58
C THR A 43 -11.57 11.26 -6.23
N GLY A 44 -11.62 10.09 -5.59
CA GLY A 44 -10.89 9.79 -4.36
C GLY A 44 -9.51 9.19 -4.62
N ALA A 45 -8.95 8.54 -3.60
CA ALA A 45 -7.79 7.67 -3.71
C ALA A 45 -8.16 6.30 -3.16
N VAL A 46 -8.17 5.28 -4.04
CA VAL A 46 -8.59 3.92 -3.72
C VAL A 46 -7.61 2.96 -4.34
N GLY A 47 -7.04 2.06 -3.54
CA GLY A 47 -6.03 1.15 -4.02
C GLY A 47 -5.72 0.02 -3.06
N VAL A 48 -4.92 -0.90 -3.55
CA VAL A 48 -4.31 -1.99 -2.79
C VAL A 48 -2.84 -1.98 -3.11
N PHE A 49 -2.00 -2.11 -2.09
CA PHE A 49 -0.60 -2.43 -2.29
C PHE A 49 -0.22 -3.68 -1.52
N THR A 50 0.81 -4.36 -2.01
CA THR A 50 1.25 -5.62 -1.45
C THR A 50 2.74 -5.63 -1.21
N TYR A 51 3.18 -6.45 -0.26
CA TYR A 51 4.58 -6.82 -0.04
C TYR A 51 4.71 -8.33 0.13
N ASP A 52 5.73 -8.91 -0.47
CA ASP A 52 6.18 -10.25 -0.14
C ASP A 52 6.81 -10.23 1.27
N LEU A 53 6.39 -11.15 2.13
CA LEU A 53 6.90 -11.28 3.50
C LEU A 53 8.11 -12.22 3.50
N PHE A 54 9.30 -11.63 3.52
CA PHE A 54 10.56 -12.37 3.59
C PHE A 54 10.87 -12.82 5.02
N ASN A 55 11.00 -14.12 5.23
CA ASN A 55 11.48 -14.70 6.48
C ASN A 55 12.96 -15.03 6.36
N ALA A 56 13.81 -14.32 7.11
CA ALA A 56 15.26 -14.55 7.08
C ALA A 56 15.68 -15.90 7.67
N ASP A 57 14.92 -16.42 8.65
CA ASP A 57 15.25 -17.69 9.32
C ASP A 57 15.03 -18.90 8.41
N LEU A 58 14.02 -18.82 7.53
CA LEU A 58 13.65 -19.86 6.58
C LEU A 58 14.14 -19.59 5.15
N ASN A 59 14.67 -18.38 4.91
CA ASN A 59 15.03 -17.87 3.60
C ASN A 59 13.91 -18.02 2.55
N ASP A 60 12.67 -17.68 2.92
CA ASP A 60 11.48 -17.84 2.08
C ASP A 60 10.63 -16.56 1.97
N TYR A 61 9.74 -16.54 0.97
CA TYR A 61 8.78 -15.46 0.67
C TYR A 61 7.34 -15.99 0.61
N ASN A 62 7.02 -16.97 1.46
CA ASN A 62 5.81 -17.80 1.32
C ASN A 62 4.50 -17.08 1.67
N HIS A 63 4.56 -15.82 2.10
CA HIS A 63 3.38 -15.04 2.49
C HIS A 63 3.38 -13.67 1.82
N LEU A 64 2.17 -13.15 1.61
CA LEU A 64 1.92 -11.84 1.02
C LEU A 64 1.14 -10.99 2.02
N LEU A 65 1.64 -9.79 2.30
CA LEU A 65 0.88 -8.74 2.97
C LEU A 65 0.14 -7.93 1.91
N ALA A 66 -1.17 -7.76 2.06
CA ALA A 66 -1.96 -6.85 1.24
C ALA A 66 -2.61 -5.79 2.14
N ILE A 67 -2.46 -4.54 1.76
CA ILE A 67 -3.06 -3.39 2.45
C ILE A 67 -3.97 -2.68 1.45
N MET A 68 -5.23 -2.54 1.83
CA MET A 68 -6.24 -1.82 1.07
C MET A 68 -6.54 -0.50 1.76
N PHE A 69 -6.80 0.53 0.96
CA PHE A 69 -7.31 1.80 1.43
C PHE A 69 -8.35 2.32 0.43
N SER A 70 -9.37 2.98 0.95
CA SER A 70 -10.42 3.62 0.18
C SER A 70 -10.78 4.97 0.80
N VAL A 71 -10.39 6.05 0.13
CA VAL A 71 -10.68 7.42 0.55
C VAL A 71 -11.56 8.08 -0.52
N PRO A 72 -12.89 8.10 -0.33
CA PRO A 72 -13.81 8.64 -1.32
C PRO A 72 -13.76 10.17 -1.39
N PHE A 73 -14.12 10.71 -2.57
CA PHE A 73 -14.32 12.14 -2.76
C PHE A 73 -15.64 12.61 -2.11
N ASP A 74 -16.74 11.90 -2.39
CA ASP A 74 -18.05 12.22 -1.85
C ASP A 74 -18.22 11.61 -0.45
N ARG A 75 -18.11 12.47 0.57
CA ARG A 75 -18.28 12.09 1.97
C ARG A 75 -19.71 12.17 2.48
N VAL A 76 -20.66 12.61 1.66
CA VAL A 76 -22.08 12.57 2.02
C VAL A 76 -22.59 11.14 1.91
N LEU A 77 -22.12 10.40 0.90
CA LEU A 77 -22.55 9.03 0.62
C LEU A 77 -21.59 7.95 1.13
N TYR A 78 -20.29 8.26 1.22
CA TYR A 78 -19.25 7.26 1.50
C TYR A 78 -18.34 7.65 2.67
N SER A 79 -17.74 6.64 3.29
CA SER A 79 -16.75 6.77 4.37
C SER A 79 -15.42 6.12 3.98
N ASN A 80 -14.36 6.45 4.72
CA ASN A 80 -13.06 5.82 4.53
C ASN A 80 -13.10 4.35 4.96
N TRP A 81 -12.33 3.52 4.26
CA TRP A 81 -12.02 2.12 4.63
C TRP A 81 -10.54 1.84 4.48
#